data_AF-A0A966BBC3-F1
#
_entry.id   AF-A0A966BBC3-F1
#
_cell.length_a   1.000
_cell.length_b   1.000
_cell.length_c   1.000
_cell.angle_alpha   90.00
_cell.angle_beta   90.00
_cell.angle_gamma   90.00
#
_symmetry.space_group_name_H-M   'P 1'
#
loop_
_entity.id
_entity.type
_entity.pdbx_description
1 polymer ?
#
loop_
_entity_poly.entity_id
_entity_poly.type
_entity_poly.pdbx_seq_one_letter_code
_entity_poly.pdbx_strand_id
1 'polypeptide(L)' 'MSAGTYYTDPVRWAFENGITTGTSLTTFDPNQAVTRVQFAAFLSRYDNLNLN' A
#
# COMPACT_ATOMS: atom_id res chain seq x y z
N MET A 1 -9.50 9.38 -2.03
CA MET A 1 -9.13 8.50 -3.17
C MET A 1 -10.27 8.56 -4.18
N SER A 2 -9.98 8.70 -5.49
CA SER A 2 -11.05 8.60 -6.50
C SER A 2 -11.40 7.12 -6.72
N ALA A 3 -12.68 6.78 -6.75
CA ALA A 3 -13.13 5.42 -7.02
C ALA A 3 -12.92 5.06 -8.50
N GLY A 4 -12.63 3.79 -8.79
CA GLY A 4 -12.54 3.27 -10.16
C GLY A 4 -11.29 3.68 -10.96
N THR A 5 -10.22 4.17 -10.30
CA THR A 5 -8.93 4.41 -10.97
C THR A 5 -8.07 3.14 -10.92
N TYR A 6 -7.09 3.00 -11.83
CA TYR A 6 -6.27 1.79 -11.95
C TYR A 6 -5.60 1.32 -10.65
N TYR A 7 -5.28 2.24 -9.73
CA TYR A 7 -4.64 1.94 -8.45
C TYR A 7 -5.64 1.70 -7.31
N THR A 8 -6.93 2.01 -7.49
CA THR A 8 -7.92 2.01 -6.40
C THR A 8 -8.04 0.63 -5.74
N ASP A 9 -8.23 -0.44 -6.53
CA ASP A 9 -8.45 -1.78 -5.98
C ASP A 9 -7.15 -2.41 -5.43
N PRO A 10 -5.99 -2.34 -6.13
CA PRO A 10 -4.73 -2.82 -5.57
C PRO A 10 -4.35 -2.13 -4.25
N VAL A 11 -4.53 -0.81 -4.16
CA VAL A 11 -4.19 -0.05 -2.95
C VAL A 11 -5.13 -0.38 -1.81
N ARG A 12 -6.43 -0.57 -2.10
CA ARG A 12 -7.40 -0.99 -1.10
C ARG A 12 -7.04 -2.35 -0.51
N TRP A 13 -6.74 -3.32 -1.37
CA TRP A 13 -6.29 -4.64 -0.93
C TRP A 13 -5.02 -4.54 -0.07
N ALA A 14 -4.04 -3.75 -0.50
CA ALA A 14 -2.80 -3.56 0.24
C ALA A 14 -3.04 -2.90 1.61
N PHE A 15 -4.01 -1.97 1.70
CA PHE A 15 -4.38 -1.32 2.96
C PHE A 15 -5.10 -2.29 3.90
N GLU A 16 -6.08 -3.04 3.40
CA GLU A 16 -6.84 -4.04 4.17
C GLU A 16 -5.95 -5.15 4.75
N ASN A 17 -4.88 -5.51 4.03
CA ASN A 17 -3.88 -6.48 4.49
C ASN A 17 -2.73 -5.85 5.29
N GLY A 18 -2.82 -4.56 5.61
CA GLY A 18 -1.81 -3.84 6.40
C GLY A 18 -0.47 -3.65 5.69
N ILE A 19 -0.37 -3.88 4.39
CA ILE A 19 0.86 -3.73 3.60
C ILE A 19 1.22 -2.24 3.46
N THR A 20 0.23 -1.38 3.19
CA THR A 20 0.39 0.07 3.12
C THR A 20 -0.53 0.79 4.10
N THR A 21 -0.12 1.99 4.55
CA THR A 21 -0.90 2.86 5.43
C THR A 21 -1.34 4.16 4.75
N GLY A 22 -1.04 4.31 3.45
CA GLY A 22 -1.26 5.57 2.75
C GLY A 22 -0.21 6.65 3.05
N THR A 23 -0.46 7.85 2.52
CA THR A 23 0.34 9.06 2.78
C THR A 23 -0.17 9.84 4.00
N SER A 24 -1.41 9.56 4.41
CA SER A 24 -2.00 9.95 5.68
C SER A 24 -3.04 8.90 6.08
N LEU A 25 -3.72 9.12 7.21
CA LEU A 25 -4.80 8.24 7.68
C LEU A 25 -5.95 8.07 6.67
N THR A 26 -6.14 9.03 5.75
CA THR A 26 -7.27 9.03 4.81
C THR A 26 -6.87 9.24 3.35
N THR A 27 -5.57 9.35 3.06
CA THR A 27 -5.08 9.68 1.71
C THR A 27 -4.05 8.67 1.20
N PHE A 28 -4.04 8.51 -0.11
CA PHE A 28 -3.03 7.79 -0.86
C PHE A 28 -2.64 8.64 -2.07
N ASP A 29 -1.34 8.73 -2.36
CA ASP A 29 -0.82 9.40 -3.54
C ASP A 29 -0.17 8.36 -4.49
N PRO A 30 -0.79 8.09 -5.65
CA PRO A 30 -0.26 7.11 -6.60
C PRO A 30 0.98 7.59 -7.37
N ASN A 31 1.26 8.90 -7.37
CA ASN A 31 2.38 9.49 -8.11
C ASN A 31 3.57 9.81 -7.21
N GLN A 32 3.40 9.71 -5.89
CA GLN A 32 4.48 9.93 -4.94
C GLN A 32 5.49 8.78 -5.03
N ALA A 33 6.74 9.12 -5.32
CA ALA A 33 7.84 8.15 -5.26
C ALA A 33 8.02 7.61 -3.83
N VAL A 34 8.32 6.31 -3.73
CA VAL A 34 8.64 5.65 -2.47
C VAL A 34 10.16 5.55 -2.30
N THR A 35 10.62 5.65 -1.06
CA THR A 35 12.02 5.36 -0.72
C THR A 35 12.28 3.86 -0.76
N ARG A 36 13.56 3.47 -0.90
CA ARG A 36 13.97 2.05 -0.83
C ARG A 36 13.54 1.39 0.48
N VAL A 37 13.56 2.13 1.59
CA VAL A 37 13.14 1.63 2.91
C VAL A 37 11.63 1.39 2.95
N GLN A 38 10.82 2.27 2.36
CA GLN A 38 9.37 2.06 2.26
C GLN A 38 9.04 0.84 1.40
N PHE A 39 9.74 0.67 0.27
CA PHE A 39 9.57 -0.52 -0.58
C PHE A 39 9.91 -1.82 0.18
N ALA A 40 11.04 -1.84 0.90
CA ALA A 40 11.42 -2.99 1.72
C ALA A 40 10.39 -3.29 2.84
N ALA A 41 9.82 -2.24 3.45
CA ALA A 41 8.76 -2.40 4.44
C ALA A 41 7.48 -3.03 3.85
N PHE A 42 7.08 -2.64 2.63
CA PHE A 42 5.94 -3.27 1.94
C PHE A 42 6.19 -4.76 1.67
N LEU A 43 7.38 -5.10 1.17
CA LEU A 43 7.75 -6.49 0.92
C LEU A 43 7.74 -7.33 2.20
N SER A 44 8.30 -6.82 3.30
CA SER A 44 8.30 -7.54 4.58
C SER A 44 6.88 -7.81 5.11
N ARG A 45 5.97 -6.86 4.96
CA ARG A 45 4.57 -7.05 5.38
C ARG A 45 3.82 -8.01 4.47
N TYR A 46 4.09 -7.95 3.16
CA TYR A 46 3.55 -8.91 2.21
C TYR A 46 4.02 -10.34 2.50
N ASP A 47 5.31 -10.53 2.78
CA ASP A 47 5.86 -11.84 3.13
C ASP A 47 5.19 -12.41 4.40
N ASN A 48 5.02 -11.57 5.43
CA ASN A 48 4.31 -11.95 6.66
C ASN A 48 2.85 -12.36 6.44
N LEU A 49 2.17 -11.88 5.38
CA LEU A 49 0.81 -12.33 5.04
C LEU A 49 0.80 -13.80 4.59
N ASN A 50 1.86 -14.25 3.92
CA ASN A 50 1.96 -15.58 3.31
C ASN A 50 2.50 -16.66 4.27
N LEU A 51 2.94 -16.25 5.47
CA LEU A 51 3.51 -17.15 6.49
C LEU A 51 2.48 -17.62 7.53
N ASN A 52 1.18 -17.34 7.33
CA ASN A 52 0.08 -17.71 8.23
C ASN A 52 -0.84 -18.77 7.62
#